data_AF-A0A3N6ANM6-F1
#
_entry.id   AF-A0A3N6ANM6-F1
#
_cell.length_a   1.000
_cell.length_b   1.000
_cell.length_c   1.000
_cell.angle_alpha   90.00
_cell.angle_beta   90.00
_cell.angle_gamma   90.00
#
_symmetry.space_group_name_H-M   'P 1'
#
loop_
_entity.id
_entity.type
_entity.pdbx_description
1 polymer ?
#
loop_
_entity_poly.entity_id
_entity_poly.type
_entity_poly.pdbx_seq_one_letter_code
_entity_poly.pdbx_strand_id
1 'polypeptide(L)'
;MMRVVLPFWQRLKTFYLFDLPFLPLILGSSLLYLCSIIISEILEENDYSSIAFISHLAIKIWIATLWLDKLGELLKQWEKLLVP
;
A
#
# COMPACT_ATOMS: atom_id res chain seq x y z
N MET A 1 -32.93 16.31 12.46
CA MET A 1 -32.43 15.12 11.73
C MET A 1 -31.02 15.39 11.25
N MET A 2 -29.97 14.95 11.96
CA MET A 2 -28.59 14.84 11.47
C MET A 2 -27.71 14.37 12.63
N ARG A 3 -27.21 13.14 12.57
CA ARG A 3 -26.03 12.57 13.27
C ARG A 3 -26.09 11.03 13.22
N VAL A 4 -26.11 10.46 12.02
CA VAL A 4 -25.92 9.00 11.83
C VAL A 4 -24.88 8.73 10.74
N VAL A 5 -23.95 9.66 10.56
CA VAL A 5 -22.88 9.64 9.56
C VAL A 5 -21.71 10.29 10.33
N LEU A 6 -20.71 9.64 10.92
CA LEU A 6 -19.94 8.45 10.58
C LEU A 6 -19.16 7.96 11.82
N PRO A 7 -19.54 6.87 12.51
CA PRO A 7 -18.63 6.24 13.47
C PRO A 7 -17.36 5.69 12.79
N PHE A 8 -17.40 5.49 11.46
CA PHE A 8 -16.27 5.04 10.66
C PHE A 8 -15.13 6.07 10.58
N TRP A 9 -15.45 7.35 10.37
CA TRP A 9 -14.44 8.43 10.35
C TRP A 9 -13.83 8.69 11.73
N GLN A 10 -14.60 8.52 12.80
CA GLN A 10 -14.09 8.59 14.17
C GLN A 10 -13.15 7.42 14.48
N ARG A 11 -13.49 6.18 14.09
CA ARG A 11 -12.60 5.02 14.23
C ARG A 11 -11.31 5.15 13.43
N LEU A 12 -11.37 5.74 12.22
CA LEU A 12 -10.18 6.06 11.43
C LEU A 12 -9.25 7.02 12.19
N LYS A 13 -9.79 8.09 12.78
CA LYS A 13 -9.02 9.01 13.65
C LYS A 13 -8.39 8.30 14.85
N THR A 14 -9.05 7.29 15.43
CA THR A 14 -8.46 6.49 16.51
C THR A 14 -7.34 5.57 16.03
N PHE A 15 -7.37 5.11 14.76
CA PHE A 15 -6.23 4.41 14.16
C PHE A 15 -5.03 5.32 13.89
N TYR A 16 -5.29 6.59 13.55
CA TYR A 16 -4.24 7.62 13.41
C TYR A 16 -3.57 8.03 14.74
N LEU A 17 -4.03 7.52 15.90
CA LEU A 17 -3.35 7.73 17.19
C LEU A 17 -2.12 6.85 17.38
N PHE A 18 -1.95 5.80 16.56
CA PHE A 18 -0.66 5.14 16.44
C PHE A 18 0.13 5.89 15.38
N ASP A 19 1.22 6.54 15.78
CA ASP A 19 2.33 6.93 14.89
C ASP A 19 2.93 5.64 14.33
N LEU A 20 2.20 5.03 13.40
CA LEU A 20 2.56 3.76 12.82
C LEU A 20 3.57 4.10 11.73
N PRO A 21 4.87 3.79 11.96
CA PRO A 21 5.88 4.09 10.96
C PRO A 21 5.46 3.40 9.67
N PHE A 22 5.62 4.11 8.55
CA PHE A 22 5.25 3.63 7.22
C PHE A 22 3.73 3.57 6.91
N LEU A 23 2.84 4.12 7.75
CA LEU A 23 1.40 4.20 7.42
C LEU A 23 1.09 4.79 6.03
N PRO A 24 1.72 5.91 5.60
CA PRO A 24 1.52 6.43 4.24
C PRO A 24 1.98 5.45 3.15
N LEU A 25 3.06 4.71 3.41
CA LEU A 25 3.58 3.71 2.47
C LEU A 25 2.63 2.52 2.35
N ILE A 26 2.07 2.05 3.46
CA ILE A 26 1.09 0.96 3.50
C ILE A 26 -0.18 1.37 2.74
N LEU A 27 -0.73 2.56 3.03
CA LEU A 27 -1.93 3.05 2.36
C LEU A 27 -1.69 3.27 0.86
N GLY A 28 -0.57 3.90 0.49
CA GLY A 28 -0.21 4.13 -0.91
C GLY A 28 0.00 2.82 -1.68
N SER A 29 0.71 1.85 -1.09
CA SER A 29 0.92 0.52 -1.69
C SER A 29 -0.40 -0.22 -1.88
N SER A 30 -1.29 -0.15 -0.88
CA SER A 30 -2.60 -0.82 -0.92
C SER A 30 -3.50 -0.22 -1.99
N LEU A 31 -3.49 1.12 -2.12
CA LEU A 31 -4.24 1.82 -3.16
C LEU A 31 -3.72 1.47 -4.55
N LEU A 32 -2.41 1.51 -4.76
CA LEU A 32 -1.78 1.11 -6.03
C LEU A 32 -2.13 -0.33 -6.40
N TYR A 33 -2.08 -1.24 -5.43
CA TYR A 33 -2.44 -2.64 -5.65
C TYR A 33 -3.92 -2.80 -6.03
N LEU A 34 -4.84 -2.13 -5.34
CA LEU A 34 -6.27 -2.10 -5.68
C LEU A 34 -6.51 -1.57 -7.10
N CYS A 35 -5.87 -0.46 -7.46
CA CYS A 35 -5.95 0.08 -8.82
C CYS A 35 -5.44 -0.93 -9.86
N SER A 36 -4.36 -1.65 -9.55
CA SER A 36 -3.81 -2.66 -10.46
C SER A 36 -4.76 -3.85 -10.68
N ILE A 37 -5.51 -4.26 -9.65
CA ILE A 37 -6.55 -5.29 -9.78
C ILE A 37 -7.64 -4.80 -10.73
N ILE A 38 -8.20 -3.62 -10.44
CA ILE A 38 -9.31 -3.05 -11.23
C ILE A 38 -8.90 -2.89 -12.70
N ILE A 39 -7.71 -2.36 -12.97
CA ILE A 39 -7.21 -2.18 -14.33
C ILE A 39 -6.96 -3.52 -15.00
N SER A 40 -6.38 -4.51 -14.30
CA SER A 40 -6.19 -5.84 -14.87
C SER A 40 -7.50 -6.50 -15.25
N GLU A 41 -8.52 -6.42 -14.41
CA GLU A 41 -9.83 -7.01 -14.66
C GLU A 41 -10.49 -6.35 -15.88
N ILE A 42 -10.47 -5.01 -15.96
CA ILE A 42 -10.95 -4.28 -17.15
C ILE A 42 -10.19 -4.70 -18.42
N LEU A 43 -8.87 -4.87 -18.35
CA LEU A 43 -8.06 -5.27 -19.50
C LEU A 43 -8.34 -6.72 -19.91
N GLU A 44 -8.54 -7.63 -18.96
CA GLU A 44 -8.90 -9.03 -19.23
C GLU A 44 -10.28 -9.14 -19.87
N GLU A 45 -11.27 -8.35 -19.41
CA GLU A 45 -12.61 -8.28 -20.01
C GLU A 45 -12.61 -7.80 -21.47
N ASN A 46 -11.55 -7.09 -21.90
CA ASN A 46 -11.40 -6.54 -23.25
C ASN A 46 -10.38 -7.34 -24.09
N ASP A 47 -10.10 -8.60 -23.75
CA ASP A 47 -9.16 -9.50 -24.44
C ASP A 47 -7.68 -9.03 -24.43
N TYR A 48 -7.30 -8.13 -23.52
CA TYR A 48 -5.93 -7.63 -23.35
C TYR A 48 -5.15 -8.34 -22.23
N SER A 49 -5.29 -9.66 -22.11
CA SER A 49 -4.71 -10.47 -21.01
C SER A 49 -3.20 -10.29 -20.82
N SER A 50 -2.43 -10.19 -21.91
CA SER A 50 -0.98 -9.98 -21.83
C SER A 50 -0.63 -8.61 -21.25
N ILE A 51 -1.40 -7.57 -21.60
CA ILE A 51 -1.22 -6.21 -21.06
C ILE A 51 -1.66 -6.17 -19.60
N ALA A 52 -2.76 -6.83 -19.25
CA ALA A 52 -3.23 -6.98 -17.88
C ALA A 52 -2.14 -7.60 -17.00
N PHE A 53 -1.50 -8.67 -17.45
CA PHE A 53 -0.41 -9.35 -16.73
C PHE A 53 0.81 -8.42 -16.54
N ILE A 54 1.30 -7.79 -17.62
CA ILE A 54 2.48 -6.93 -17.55
C ILE A 54 2.21 -5.71 -16.65
N SER A 55 1.04 -5.09 -16.77
CA SER A 55 0.62 -3.95 -15.95
C SER A 55 0.60 -4.31 -14.46
N HIS A 56 -0.04 -5.45 -14.13
CA HIS A 56 -0.12 -5.93 -12.76
C HIS A 56 1.26 -6.26 -12.18
N LEU A 57 2.12 -6.89 -12.97
CA LEU A 57 3.48 -7.21 -12.58
C LEU A 57 4.32 -5.94 -12.35
N ALA A 58 4.18 -4.93 -13.21
CA ALA A 58 4.87 -3.66 -13.07
C ALA A 58 4.51 -2.96 -11.75
N ILE A 59 3.22 -2.95 -11.38
CA ILE A 59 2.79 -2.38 -10.10
C ILE A 59 3.36 -3.17 -8.91
N LYS A 60 3.38 -4.51 -8.98
CA LYS A 60 4.01 -5.33 -7.92
C LYS A 60 5.50 -5.00 -7.75
N ILE A 61 6.24 -4.86 -8.85
CA ILE A 61 7.66 -4.47 -8.82
C ILE A 61 7.82 -3.07 -8.24
N TRP A 62 6.96 -2.12 -8.64
CA TRP A 62 7.00 -0.76 -8.14
C TRP A 62 6.74 -0.72 -6.63
N ILE A 63 5.70 -1.40 -6.15
CA ILE A 63 5.43 -1.52 -4.71
C ILE A 63 6.66 -2.11 -4.01
N ALA A 64 7.20 -3.23 -4.49
CA ALA A 64 8.40 -3.82 -3.88
C ALA A 64 9.57 -2.81 -3.81
N THR A 65 9.77 -2.01 -4.86
CA THR A 65 10.81 -0.98 -4.92
C THR A 65 10.60 0.11 -3.86
N LEU A 66 9.36 0.58 -3.66
CA LEU A 66 9.03 1.55 -2.62
C LEU A 66 9.35 1.02 -1.21
N TRP A 67 9.22 -0.29 -1.00
CA TRP A 67 9.54 -0.92 0.28
C TRP A 67 11.04 -1.18 0.46
N LEU A 68 11.82 -1.37 -0.60
CA LEU A 68 13.27 -1.58 -0.51
C LEU A 68 13.99 -0.40 0.16
N ASP A 69 13.61 0.84 -0.18
CA ASP A 69 14.18 2.04 0.44
C ASP A 69 13.95 2.05 1.96
N LYS A 70 12.77 1.59 2.41
CA LYS A 70 12.42 1.51 3.84
C LYS A 70 13.02 0.30 4.55
N LEU A 71 13.20 -0.81 3.85
CA LEU A 71 13.96 -1.95 4.37
C LEU A 71 15.41 -1.55 4.66
N GLY A 72 16.03 -0.72 3.82
CA GLY A 72 17.37 -0.18 4.09
C GLY A 72 17.46 0.65 5.37
N GLU A 73 16.46 1.47 5.66
CA GLU A 73 16.36 2.22 6.93
C GLU A 73 16.16 1.30 8.13
N LEU A 74 15.29 0.30 8.01
CA LEU A 74 15.05 -0.71 9.06
C LEU A 74 16.32 -1.53 9.34
N LEU A 75 17.04 -1.96 8.31
CA LEU A 75 18.29 -2.72 8.46
C LEU A 75 19.35 -1.93 9.23
N LYS A 76 19.50 -0.62 8.95
CA LYS A 76 20.40 0.26 9.70
C LYS A 76 19.98 0.44 11.16
N GLN A 77 18.68 0.43 11.46
CA GLN A 77 18.18 0.46 12.84
C GLN A 77 18.45 -0.86 13.56
N TRP A 78 18.30 -1.99 12.86
CA TRP A 78 18.65 -3.32 13.37
C TRP A 78 20.14 -3.47 13.65
N GLU A 79 21.01 -2.95 12.79
CA GLU A 79 22.47 -2.97 12.98
C GLU A 79 22.87 -2.23 14.26
N LYS A 80 22.23 -1.09 14.56
CA LYS A 80 22.42 -0.34 15.82
C LYS A 80 21.94 -1.06 17.07
N LEU A 81 21.03 -2.02 16.95
CA LEU A 81 20.54 -2.84 18.07
C LEU A 81 21.39 -4.10 18.29
N LEU A 82 22.11 -4.54 17.26
CA LEU A 82 22.97 -5.73 17.29
C LEU A 82 24.42 -5.43 17.68
N VAL A 83 24.89 -4.20 17.48
CA VAL A 83 26.22 -3.75 17.94
C VAL A 83 26.05 -3.00 19.27
N PRO A 84 26.61 -3.49 20.39
CA PRO A 84 26.55 -2.83 21.69
C PRO A 84 27.35 -1.52 21.74
#